data_AF-A0A931R0R4-F1
#
_entry.id   AF-A0A931R0R4-F1
#
_cell.length_a   1.000
_cell.length_b   1.000
_cell.length_c   1.000
_cell.angle_alpha   90.00
_cell.angle_beta   90.00
_cell.angle_gamma   90.00
#
_symmetry.space_group_name_H-M   'P 1'
#
loop_
_entity.id
_entity.type
_entity.pdbx_description
1 polymer ?
#
loop_
_entity_poly.entity_id
_entity_poly.type
_entity_poly.pdbx_seq_one_letter_code
_entity_poly.pdbx_strand_id
1 'polypeptide(L)'
;MIARHSVRILVALLVFGPGPARADKAPTWIEVRSPHFVVIGNAKEKQARRVAQQFELIRAVFQKTFPNTRVDPVGPVTVLAAKDERSLKELIPAYWEQKGHLHPTGIFLRGPEKNYVVLRVDVSSDDAYHTIYHEYVHMLMSMNIPWLPTWLNEGIAEVYGNSYLGEKEVELGRPSVNHVALLRNNKLLPLEVLFAVDQSSPHYNEAQKASIFYAQSWAITHFLMIGDRRQHNPKLVEFVRLIGSGVEQPEAVRRAFGDIKILDEQLKAYLGQPTMPYAKIQPPAVVEEKAFALREISPAESAAARGDFHLHNGRQVEARSLLEEALRLDPKIALAHESMGFLHYQRGDKEEAAKWFSQAVKLDSRSYLAHYYHALLAAQGTRDVESIALAENSLRRALELNPEFAFASAALAGFLAADEKKLEEALGLARRAVELEPSVVSHYLNLGSVLLRMEKPGEARAAVQLALRVAKNAEETNLVQSFLGQVQRLEDYQAAKKRAEEENRVAREEWERMLEEQRKGLAERARDNQAASESQVDADTARSANLRTTVEGKIVELSCTPRGRMKLTVALPAYQLEVHSDNYRQVEFLTTGWDPPEPFEPCKHLRGLQAKITYTVGETHAGEIVSIELRK
;
A
#
# COMPACT_ATOMS: atom_id res chain seq x y z
N MET A 1 -32.19 -7.33 93.42
CA MET A 1 -33.20 -6.54 92.69
C MET A 1 -32.74 -5.10 92.66
N ILE A 2 -32.11 -4.66 91.57
CA ILE A 2 -31.58 -3.29 91.46
C ILE A 2 -32.44 -2.53 90.46
N ALA A 3 -33.31 -1.66 90.97
CA ALA A 3 -34.22 -0.83 90.20
C ALA A 3 -33.53 0.48 89.78
N ARG A 4 -33.63 0.75 88.48
CA ARG A 4 -32.98 1.84 87.74
C ARG A 4 -33.55 3.21 88.12
N HIS A 5 -32.66 4.17 88.34
CA HIS A 5 -32.96 5.59 88.32
C HIS A 5 -32.80 6.13 86.88
N SER A 6 -33.84 6.79 86.40
CA SER A 6 -33.95 7.36 85.06
C SER A 6 -33.31 8.76 85.03
N VAL A 7 -32.23 8.92 84.27
CA VAL A 7 -31.65 10.23 83.92
C VAL A 7 -32.18 10.63 82.54
N ARG A 8 -32.82 11.80 82.45
CA ARG A 8 -33.25 12.43 81.20
C ARG A 8 -32.07 13.17 80.58
N ILE A 9 -31.64 12.76 79.40
CA ILE A 9 -30.65 13.49 78.58
C ILE A 9 -31.41 14.30 77.52
N LEU A 10 -31.17 15.61 77.51
CA LEU A 10 -31.66 16.55 76.51
C LEU A 10 -30.77 16.42 75.26
N VAL A 11 -31.33 15.96 74.14
CA VAL A 11 -30.61 15.88 72.86
C VAL A 11 -30.76 17.22 72.13
N ALA A 12 -29.65 17.95 72.01
CA ALA A 12 -29.56 19.11 71.11
C ALA A 12 -29.33 18.61 69.67
N LEU A 13 -30.33 18.81 68.81
CA LEU A 13 -30.23 18.57 67.38
C LEU A 13 -29.42 19.69 66.71
N LEU A 14 -28.15 19.40 66.41
CA LEU A 14 -27.33 20.22 65.50
C LEU A 14 -27.76 19.92 64.06
N VAL A 15 -28.50 20.85 63.46
CA VAL A 15 -28.81 20.84 62.02
C VAL A 15 -27.54 21.26 61.26
N PHE A 16 -26.82 20.30 60.69
CA PHE A 16 -25.80 20.58 59.68
C PHE A 16 -26.51 20.97 58.37
N GLY A 17 -26.54 22.27 58.07
CA GLY A 17 -26.88 22.75 56.73
C GLY A 17 -25.80 22.30 55.74
N PRO A 18 -26.15 21.93 54.50
CA PRO A 18 -25.15 21.61 53.49
C PRO A 18 -24.33 22.88 53.21
N GLY A 19 -23.04 22.86 53.57
CA GLY A 19 -22.11 23.88 53.12
C GLY A 19 -22.06 23.90 51.60
N PRO A 20 -21.74 25.05 50.97
CA PRO A 20 -21.62 25.11 49.52
C PRO A 20 -20.60 24.06 49.10
N ALA A 21 -21.02 23.10 48.27
CA ALA A 21 -20.12 22.17 47.63
C ALA A 21 -19.06 23.00 46.92
N ARG A 22 -17.81 22.89 47.37
CA ARG A 22 -16.67 23.48 46.68
C ARG A 22 -16.68 22.81 45.30
N ALA A 23 -17.13 23.53 44.28
CA ALA A 23 -17.06 23.04 42.92
C ALA A 23 -15.57 22.75 42.66
N ASP A 24 -15.21 21.47 42.61
CA ASP A 24 -13.88 21.07 42.21
C ASP A 24 -13.62 21.75 40.87
N LYS A 25 -12.58 22.59 40.80
CA LYS A 25 -12.15 23.16 39.50
C LYS A 25 -12.02 21.99 38.53
N ALA A 26 -12.59 22.14 37.34
CA ALA A 26 -12.46 21.15 36.29
C ALA A 26 -10.98 20.74 36.16
N PRO A 27 -10.68 19.43 36.07
CA PRO A 27 -9.30 18.97 36.04
C PRO A 27 -8.56 19.63 34.88
N THR A 28 -7.45 20.28 35.16
CA THR A 28 -6.59 20.87 34.13
C THR A 28 -5.97 19.74 33.32
N TRP A 29 -6.21 19.75 32.00
CA TRP A 29 -5.56 18.83 31.08
C TRP A 29 -4.28 19.45 30.55
N ILE A 30 -3.26 18.61 30.38
CA ILE A 30 -1.96 19.00 29.84
C ILE A 30 -1.59 18.11 28.66
N GLU A 31 -0.75 18.65 27.79
CA GLU A 31 -0.08 17.93 26.73
C GLU A 31 1.44 18.02 26.97
N VAL A 32 2.10 16.87 26.93
CA VAL A 32 3.56 16.75 26.96
C VAL A 32 4.00 16.11 25.65
N ARG A 33 4.92 16.75 24.94
CA ARG A 33 5.52 16.23 23.70
C ARG A 33 6.97 15.87 23.91
N SER A 34 7.27 14.59 23.70
CA SER A 34 8.64 14.09 23.51
C SER A 34 8.92 13.95 22.01
N PRO A 35 10.15 13.56 21.60
CA PRO A 35 10.46 13.37 20.18
C PRO A 35 9.52 12.43 19.43
N HIS A 36 9.05 11.34 20.05
CA HIS A 36 8.25 10.30 19.38
C HIS A 36 6.84 10.10 19.97
N PHE A 37 6.53 10.71 21.12
CA PHE A 37 5.26 10.50 21.82
C PHE A 37 4.57 11.81 22.19
N VAL A 38 3.24 11.75 22.19
CA VAL A 38 2.38 12.83 22.71
C VAL A 38 1.60 12.26 23.89
N VAL A 39 1.79 12.82 25.07
CA VAL A 39 1.05 12.46 26.29
C VAL A 39 0.02 13.53 26.57
N ILE A 40 -1.26 13.16 26.59
CA ILE A 40 -2.39 14.05 26.89
C ILE A 40 -3.09 13.50 28.13
N GLY A 41 -3.38 14.33 29.12
CA GLY A 41 -3.99 13.79 30.34
C GLY A 41 -4.36 14.83 31.37
N ASN A 42 -5.11 14.39 32.37
CA ASN A 42 -5.36 15.13 33.60
C ASN A 42 -4.39 14.75 34.74
N ALA A 43 -3.34 13.98 34.41
CA ALA A 43 -2.21 13.70 35.28
C ALA A 43 -1.43 14.97 35.65
N LYS A 44 -0.72 14.95 36.78
CA LYS A 44 0.20 16.05 37.13
C LYS A 44 1.37 16.09 36.16
N GLU A 45 1.95 17.27 35.96
CA GLU A 45 3.11 17.50 35.07
C GLU A 45 4.20 16.42 35.23
N LYS A 46 4.71 16.22 36.45
CA LYS A 46 5.76 15.22 36.71
C LYS A 46 5.36 13.81 36.28
N GLN A 47 4.09 13.44 36.47
CA GLN A 47 3.60 12.12 36.06
C GLN A 47 3.51 12.03 34.53
N ALA A 48 2.97 13.05 33.86
CA ALA A 48 2.86 13.06 32.40
C ALA A 48 4.23 13.04 31.71
N ARG A 49 5.20 13.80 32.21
CA ARG A 49 6.57 13.77 31.68
C ARG A 49 7.27 12.44 31.95
N ARG A 50 7.06 11.84 33.14
CA ARG A 50 7.57 10.50 33.44
C ARG A 50 6.99 9.46 32.49
N VAL A 51 5.69 9.52 32.17
CA VAL A 51 5.06 8.67 31.16
C VAL A 51 5.77 8.83 29.82
N ALA A 52 5.95 10.06 29.33
CA ALA A 52 6.67 10.31 28.08
C ALA A 52 8.09 9.71 28.11
N GLN A 53 8.81 9.88 29.22
CA GLN A 53 10.14 9.32 29.41
C GLN A 53 10.14 7.78 29.37
N GLN A 54 9.17 7.12 30.00
CA GLN A 54 9.04 5.66 29.95
C GLN A 54 8.94 5.14 28.51
N PHE A 55 8.15 5.81 27.68
CA PHE A 55 7.97 5.44 26.27
C PHE A 55 9.22 5.70 25.41
N GLU A 56 9.91 6.82 25.63
CA GLU A 56 11.19 7.07 24.97
C GLU A 56 12.26 6.04 25.39
N LEU A 57 12.28 5.65 26.67
CA LEU A 57 13.22 4.64 27.17
C LEU A 57 12.94 3.26 26.58
N ILE A 58 11.68 2.77 26.59
CA ILE A 58 11.37 1.43 26.04
C ILE A 58 11.68 1.38 24.54
N ARG A 59 11.33 2.43 23.79
CA ARG A 59 11.67 2.57 22.36
C ARG A 59 13.18 2.48 22.14
N ALA A 60 13.96 3.26 22.88
CA ALA A 60 15.39 3.34 22.68
C ALA A 60 16.14 2.09 23.20
N VAL A 61 15.64 1.42 24.24
CA VAL A 61 16.15 0.11 24.70
C VAL A 61 15.89 -0.97 23.65
N PHE A 62 14.71 -0.95 23.03
CA PHE A 62 14.39 -1.84 21.93
C PHE A 62 15.33 -1.60 20.74
N GLN A 63 15.49 -0.34 20.30
CA GLN A 63 16.39 0.02 19.21
C GLN A 63 17.84 -0.40 19.48
N LYS A 64 18.32 -0.23 20.72
CA LYS A 64 19.67 -0.67 21.12
C LYS A 64 19.83 -2.19 21.07
N THR A 65 18.77 -2.94 21.36
CA THR A 65 18.77 -4.41 21.29
C THR A 65 18.66 -4.89 19.84
N PHE A 66 17.94 -4.16 18.99
CA PHE A 66 17.71 -4.47 17.58
C PHE A 66 18.06 -3.27 16.67
N PRO A 67 19.36 -2.97 16.45
CA PRO A 67 19.79 -1.72 15.79
C PRO A 67 19.28 -1.49 14.37
N ASN A 68 18.97 -2.57 13.65
CA ASN A 68 18.54 -2.51 12.25
C ASN A 68 17.00 -2.60 12.10
N THR A 69 16.25 -2.35 13.18
CA THR A 69 14.78 -2.39 13.16
C THR A 69 14.19 -0.99 13.14
N ARG A 70 13.06 -0.85 12.44
CA ARG A 70 12.18 0.30 12.51
C ARG A 70 11.52 0.34 13.88
N VAL A 71 11.75 1.41 14.63
CA VAL A 71 11.17 1.60 15.98
C VAL A 71 10.16 2.74 16.06
N ASP A 72 9.98 3.46 14.96
CA ASP A 72 9.02 4.54 14.81
C ASP A 72 7.84 4.05 13.95
N PRO A 73 6.64 3.92 14.53
CA PRO A 73 5.46 3.59 13.75
C PRO A 73 5.08 4.75 12.83
N VAL A 74 4.48 4.41 11.69
CA VAL A 74 3.94 5.39 10.73
C VAL A 74 2.95 6.33 11.43
N GLY A 75 2.04 5.75 12.22
CA GLY A 75 1.04 6.49 12.98
C GLY A 75 1.56 6.90 14.36
N PRO A 76 1.34 8.15 14.79
CA PRO A 76 1.83 8.63 16.08
C PRO A 76 1.23 7.81 17.23
N VAL A 77 2.02 7.60 18.27
CA VAL A 77 1.56 6.98 19.52
C VAL A 77 1.13 8.08 20.48
N THR A 78 -0.18 8.16 20.73
CA THR A 78 -0.77 9.12 21.67
C THR A 78 -1.11 8.42 22.98
N VAL A 79 -0.61 8.94 24.09
CA VAL A 79 -0.80 8.38 25.41
C VAL A 79 -1.80 9.23 26.20
N LEU A 80 -2.94 8.65 26.56
CA LEU A 80 -3.92 9.24 27.46
C LEU A 80 -3.58 8.89 28.91
N ALA A 81 -2.95 9.84 29.61
CA ALA A 81 -2.52 9.69 30.99
C ALA A 81 -3.63 10.11 31.97
N ALA A 82 -4.41 9.12 32.42
CA ALA A 82 -5.44 9.28 33.42
C ALA A 82 -4.82 9.44 34.82
N LYS A 83 -5.26 10.45 35.59
CA LYS A 83 -4.73 10.68 36.95
C LYS A 83 -5.04 9.53 37.92
N ASP A 84 -6.15 8.82 37.71
CA ASP A 84 -6.71 7.81 38.62
C ASP A 84 -7.66 6.85 37.91
N GLU A 85 -8.15 5.84 38.64
CA GLU A 85 -9.12 4.85 38.14
C GLU A 85 -10.39 5.48 37.58
N ARG A 86 -10.88 6.53 38.23
CA ARG A 86 -12.11 7.21 37.80
C ARG A 86 -11.92 7.80 36.42
N SER A 87 -10.81 8.49 36.20
CA SER A 87 -10.46 9.09 34.91
C SER A 87 -10.20 8.02 33.86
N LEU A 88 -9.60 6.89 34.23
CA LEU A 88 -9.41 5.75 33.33
C LEU A 88 -10.75 5.14 32.91
N LYS A 89 -11.69 4.95 33.85
CA LYS A 89 -13.03 4.45 33.58
C LYS A 89 -13.80 5.35 32.61
N GLU A 90 -13.62 6.67 32.67
CA GLU A 90 -14.26 7.60 31.72
C GLU A 90 -13.73 7.42 30.29
N LEU A 91 -12.47 7.01 30.12
CA LEU A 91 -11.88 6.76 28.81
C LEU A 91 -12.23 5.36 28.30
N ILE A 92 -12.17 4.33 29.17
CA ILE A 92 -12.38 2.93 28.79
C ILE A 92 -13.49 2.26 29.63
N PRO A 93 -14.73 2.78 29.59
CA PRO A 93 -15.82 2.33 30.47
C PRO A 93 -16.19 0.85 30.28
N ALA A 94 -15.92 0.26 29.11
CA ALA A 94 -16.20 -1.14 28.79
C ALA A 94 -15.65 -2.14 29.83
N TYR A 95 -14.47 -1.85 30.41
CA TYR A 95 -13.86 -2.73 31.42
C TYR A 95 -14.58 -2.70 32.77
N TRP A 96 -15.50 -1.77 32.99
CA TRP A 96 -16.35 -1.66 34.18
C TRP A 96 -17.82 -2.04 33.92
N GLU A 97 -18.19 -2.33 32.68
CA GLU A 97 -19.56 -2.72 32.32
C GLU A 97 -19.85 -4.17 32.76
N GLN A 98 -18.83 -5.05 32.78
CA GLN A 98 -18.95 -6.44 33.23
C GLN A 98 -18.51 -6.60 34.70
N LYS A 99 -19.42 -7.11 35.55
CA LYS A 99 -19.13 -7.36 36.97
C LYS A 99 -18.12 -8.51 37.13
N GLY A 100 -17.11 -8.30 37.98
CA GLY A 100 -16.16 -9.34 38.38
C GLY A 100 -14.88 -9.42 37.55
N HIS A 101 -14.73 -8.59 36.51
CA HIS A 101 -13.48 -8.47 35.76
C HIS A 101 -12.47 -7.60 36.49
N LEU A 102 -11.19 -7.98 36.41
CA LEU A 102 -10.09 -7.14 36.88
C LEU A 102 -10.00 -5.90 35.99
N HIS A 103 -9.96 -4.73 36.62
CA HIS A 103 -9.80 -3.47 35.91
C HIS A 103 -8.33 -3.31 35.47
N PRO A 104 -8.06 -2.99 34.20
CA PRO A 104 -6.70 -2.81 33.72
C PRO A 104 -6.06 -1.55 34.33
N THR A 105 -4.73 -1.56 34.48
CA THR A 105 -3.94 -0.35 34.78
C THR A 105 -3.70 0.49 33.52
N GLY A 106 -3.78 -0.12 32.35
CA GLY A 106 -3.77 0.53 31.06
C GLY A 106 -3.99 -0.44 29.92
N ILE A 107 -4.20 0.10 28.73
CA ILE A 107 -4.41 -0.65 27.49
C ILE A 107 -3.62 -0.02 26.36
N PHE A 108 -3.33 -0.83 25.33
CA PHE A 108 -2.78 -0.37 24.07
C PHE A 108 -3.80 -0.67 22.97
N LEU A 109 -4.17 0.34 22.19
CA LEU A 109 -5.02 0.19 21.01
C LEU A 109 -4.17 0.44 19.76
N ARG A 110 -4.05 -0.60 18.94
CA ARG A 110 -3.44 -0.53 17.61
C ARG A 110 -4.50 -0.12 16.60
N GLY A 111 -4.16 0.85 15.76
CA GLY A 111 -4.98 1.25 14.63
C GLY A 111 -4.12 1.38 13.37
N PRO A 112 -4.72 1.28 12.17
CA PRO A 112 -3.99 1.45 10.91
C PRO A 112 -3.42 2.87 10.74
N GLU A 113 -3.98 3.84 11.47
CA GLU A 113 -3.67 5.27 11.29
C GLU A 113 -3.11 5.93 12.55
N LYS A 114 -3.61 5.55 13.72
CA LYS A 114 -3.19 6.08 15.02
C LYS A 114 -3.05 4.94 16.02
N ASN A 115 -2.08 5.07 16.91
CA ASN A 115 -1.89 4.15 18.03
C ASN A 115 -2.17 4.90 19.33
N TYR A 116 -2.91 4.25 20.23
CA TYR A 116 -3.26 4.83 21.52
C TYR A 116 -2.76 3.98 22.66
N VAL A 117 -2.27 4.64 23.70
CA VAL A 117 -2.13 4.05 25.02
C VAL A 117 -3.08 4.78 25.94
N VAL A 118 -3.78 4.07 26.81
CA VAL A 118 -4.49 4.68 27.93
C VAL A 118 -3.99 4.05 29.21
N LEU A 119 -3.58 4.85 30.20
CA LEU A 119 -3.11 4.31 31.47
C LEU A 119 -3.42 5.23 32.64
N ARG A 120 -3.52 4.66 33.84
CA ARG A 120 -3.60 5.42 35.10
C ARG A 120 -2.21 5.63 35.71
N VAL A 121 -1.93 6.83 36.21
CA VAL A 121 -0.59 7.22 36.72
C VAL A 121 -0.47 7.21 38.25
N ASP A 122 -1.53 6.85 38.96
CA ASP A 122 -1.54 6.73 40.43
C ASP A 122 -1.08 5.34 40.92
N VAL A 123 -0.83 4.41 40.00
CA VAL A 123 -0.24 3.10 40.31
C VAL A 123 1.27 3.19 40.12
N SER A 124 2.01 2.99 41.22
CA SER A 124 3.46 3.12 41.25
C SER A 124 4.22 1.79 41.17
N SER A 125 3.53 0.67 40.91
CA SER A 125 4.20 -0.62 40.71
C SER A 125 4.79 -0.74 39.31
N ASP A 126 5.94 -1.39 39.19
CA ASP A 126 6.57 -1.70 37.90
C ASP A 126 5.60 -2.50 36.98
N ASP A 127 4.70 -3.28 37.58
CA ASP A 127 3.62 -4.02 36.89
C ASP A 127 2.66 -3.11 36.10
N ALA A 128 2.52 -1.83 36.46
CA ALA A 128 1.56 -0.92 35.83
C ALA A 128 1.81 -0.73 34.33
N TYR A 129 3.07 -0.87 33.89
CA TYR A 129 3.49 -0.74 32.50
C TYR A 129 3.68 -2.09 31.79
N HIS A 130 3.63 -3.22 32.49
CA HIS A 130 3.91 -4.53 31.89
C HIS A 130 3.09 -4.75 30.62
N THR A 131 1.76 -4.70 30.73
CA THR A 131 0.84 -4.94 29.61
C THR A 131 1.06 -3.94 28.48
N ILE A 132 1.38 -2.70 28.82
CA ILE A 132 1.60 -1.63 27.85
C ILE A 132 2.89 -1.87 27.06
N TYR A 133 3.99 -2.23 27.73
CA TYR A 133 5.24 -2.57 27.08
C TYR A 133 5.12 -3.84 26.24
N HIS A 134 4.40 -4.84 26.74
CA HIS A 134 4.11 -6.07 26.02
C HIS A 134 3.43 -5.76 24.67
N GLU A 135 2.33 -5.01 24.66
CA GLU A 135 1.62 -4.64 23.43
C GLU A 135 2.43 -3.69 22.53
N TYR A 136 3.18 -2.76 23.13
CA TYR A 136 4.06 -1.87 22.38
C TYR A 136 5.14 -2.67 21.63
N VAL A 137 5.72 -3.69 22.27
CA VAL A 137 6.68 -4.57 21.62
C VAL A 137 6.03 -5.37 20.50
N HIS A 138 4.82 -5.89 20.66
CA HIS A 138 4.11 -6.52 19.54
C HIS A 138 3.95 -5.60 18.33
N MET A 139 3.64 -4.32 18.55
CA MET A 139 3.60 -3.34 17.47
C MET A 139 4.98 -3.24 16.78
N LEU A 140 6.06 -3.07 17.55
CA LEU A 140 7.43 -3.01 16.99
C LEU A 140 7.78 -4.28 16.20
N MET A 141 7.48 -5.47 16.72
CA MET A 141 7.75 -6.73 16.04
C MET A 141 6.96 -6.85 14.73
N SER A 142 5.67 -6.48 14.74
CA SER A 142 4.80 -6.59 13.56
C SER A 142 5.25 -5.72 12.38
N MET A 143 5.91 -4.60 12.65
CA MET A 143 6.45 -3.71 11.62
C MET A 143 7.72 -4.26 10.97
N ASN A 144 8.46 -5.13 11.66
CA ASN A 144 9.80 -5.54 11.25
C ASN A 144 9.87 -7.01 10.81
N ILE A 145 9.24 -7.89 11.59
CA ILE A 145 9.28 -9.34 11.39
C ILE A 145 7.91 -9.95 11.70
N PRO A 146 6.87 -9.64 10.90
CA PRO A 146 5.50 -10.09 11.12
C PRO A 146 5.33 -11.62 11.02
N TRP A 147 6.32 -12.33 10.47
CA TRP A 147 6.34 -13.78 10.31
C TRP A 147 6.96 -14.53 11.49
N LEU A 148 7.25 -13.85 12.61
CA LEU A 148 7.80 -14.52 13.78
C LEU A 148 6.87 -15.64 14.29
N PRO A 149 7.43 -16.80 14.69
CA PRO A 149 6.67 -17.83 15.39
C PRO A 149 6.01 -17.30 16.66
N THR A 150 4.79 -17.76 16.94
CA THR A 150 3.97 -17.27 18.07
C THR A 150 4.74 -17.27 19.39
N TRP A 151 5.40 -18.37 19.75
CA TRP A 151 6.14 -18.49 21.02
C TRP A 151 7.24 -17.43 21.16
N LEU A 152 7.89 -17.05 20.05
CA LEU A 152 8.99 -16.09 20.08
C LEU A 152 8.45 -14.66 20.10
N ASN A 153 7.37 -14.39 19.36
CA ASN A 153 6.70 -13.09 19.40
C ASN A 153 6.17 -12.77 20.82
N GLU A 154 5.46 -13.72 21.43
CA GLU A 154 4.95 -13.60 22.81
C GLU A 154 6.10 -13.57 23.83
N GLY A 155 7.10 -14.43 23.68
CA GLY A 155 8.23 -14.48 24.60
C GLY A 155 9.07 -13.19 24.59
N ILE A 156 9.26 -12.55 23.44
CA ILE A 156 9.95 -11.25 23.36
C ILE A 156 9.09 -10.18 24.04
N ALA A 157 7.79 -10.12 23.75
CA ALA A 157 6.87 -9.17 24.38
C ALA A 157 6.87 -9.31 25.92
N GLU A 158 6.86 -10.54 26.43
CA GLU A 158 6.95 -10.83 27.86
C GLU A 158 8.30 -10.44 28.49
N VAL A 159 9.43 -10.67 27.80
CA VAL A 159 10.74 -10.22 28.28
C VAL A 159 10.77 -8.70 28.42
N TYR A 160 10.24 -7.96 27.45
CA TYR A 160 10.18 -6.50 27.54
C TYR A 160 9.12 -6.01 28.55
N GLY A 161 7.97 -6.68 28.63
CA GLY A 161 6.91 -6.41 29.62
C GLY A 161 7.42 -6.46 31.05
N ASN A 162 8.33 -7.38 31.35
CA ASN A 162 8.95 -7.51 32.67
C ASN A 162 10.20 -6.61 32.85
N SER A 163 10.25 -5.44 32.22
CA SER A 163 11.42 -4.54 32.35
C SER A 163 11.18 -3.40 33.32
N TYR A 164 12.24 -3.00 34.03
CA TYR A 164 12.25 -1.77 34.81
C TYR A 164 13.03 -0.68 34.08
N LEU A 165 12.40 0.48 33.87
CA LEU A 165 12.99 1.60 33.14
C LEU A 165 13.24 2.79 34.08
N GLY A 166 14.38 2.76 34.78
CA GLY A 166 14.83 3.83 35.65
C GLY A 166 15.57 4.95 34.91
N GLU A 167 15.72 6.11 35.56
CA GLU A 167 16.51 7.23 35.01
C GLU A 167 18.01 6.95 34.93
N LYS A 168 18.51 6.08 35.83
CA LYS A 168 19.95 5.78 35.96
C LYS A 168 20.32 4.40 35.42
N GLU A 169 19.38 3.46 35.48
CA GLU A 169 19.58 2.07 35.08
C GLU A 169 18.29 1.52 34.50
N VAL A 170 18.40 0.83 33.37
CA VAL A 170 17.35 -0.03 32.82
C VAL A 170 17.69 -1.47 33.15
N GLU A 171 16.70 -2.21 33.64
CA GLU A 171 16.78 -3.65 33.86
C GLU A 171 15.81 -4.34 32.90
N LEU A 172 16.34 -4.80 31.77
CA LEU A 172 15.59 -5.47 30.72
C LEU A 172 15.37 -6.95 31.07
N GLY A 173 14.11 -7.39 31.05
CA GLY A 173 13.75 -8.79 31.28
C GLY A 173 13.98 -9.25 32.71
N ARG A 174 13.44 -8.54 33.70
CA ARG A 174 13.41 -9.07 35.07
C ARG A 174 12.61 -10.39 35.10
N PRO A 175 12.99 -11.33 35.99
CA PRO A 175 12.24 -12.57 36.12
C PRO A 175 10.80 -12.35 36.61
N SER A 176 9.81 -12.83 35.86
CA SER A 176 8.42 -12.81 36.32
C SER A 176 8.23 -13.85 37.43
N VAL A 177 7.98 -13.37 38.66
CA VAL A 177 7.76 -14.24 39.83
C VAL A 177 6.58 -15.18 39.58
N ASN A 178 5.52 -14.68 38.95
CA ASN A 178 4.33 -15.45 38.62
C ASN A 178 4.61 -16.53 37.56
N HIS A 179 5.36 -16.21 36.50
CA HIS A 179 5.74 -17.21 35.48
C HIS A 179 6.65 -18.27 36.06
N VAL A 180 7.67 -17.88 36.83
CA VAL A 180 8.58 -18.83 37.46
C VAL A 180 7.83 -19.76 38.42
N ALA A 181 6.94 -19.23 39.25
CA ALA A 181 6.11 -20.03 40.15
C ALA A 181 5.18 -20.97 39.35
N LEU A 182 4.52 -20.48 38.30
CA LEU A 182 3.64 -21.29 37.47
C LEU A 182 4.40 -22.46 36.83
N LEU A 183 5.56 -22.20 36.23
CA LEU A 183 6.36 -23.20 35.51
C LEU A 183 7.03 -24.22 36.44
N ARG A 184 7.42 -23.82 37.66
CA ARG A 184 7.99 -24.74 38.64
C ARG A 184 6.95 -25.67 39.26
N ASN A 185 5.70 -25.21 39.37
CA ASN A 185 4.62 -25.94 40.01
C ASN A 185 3.75 -26.74 39.02
N ASN A 186 4.00 -26.64 37.71
CA ASN A 186 3.22 -27.31 36.68
C ASN A 186 4.11 -28.07 35.69
N LYS A 187 3.51 -29.00 34.95
CA LYS A 187 4.20 -29.71 33.88
C LYS A 187 4.40 -28.77 32.68
N LEU A 188 5.65 -28.64 32.23
CA LEU A 188 6.01 -27.92 31.01
C LEU A 188 5.42 -28.60 29.77
N LEU A 189 5.08 -27.81 28.76
CA LEU A 189 4.80 -28.30 27.41
C LEU A 189 6.08 -28.92 26.82
N PRO A 190 5.99 -30.05 26.10
CA PRO A 190 7.09 -30.49 25.24
C PRO A 190 7.48 -29.37 24.27
N LEU A 191 8.78 -29.14 24.06
CA LEU A 191 9.24 -28.03 23.21
C LEU A 191 8.74 -28.12 21.77
N GLU A 192 8.55 -29.34 21.26
CA GLU A 192 7.93 -29.57 19.95
C GLU A 192 6.51 -29.00 19.88
N VAL A 193 5.74 -29.18 20.97
CA VAL A 193 4.38 -28.65 21.08
C VAL A 193 4.42 -27.13 21.20
N LEU A 194 5.29 -26.60 22.07
CA LEU A 194 5.47 -25.15 22.25
C LEU A 194 5.77 -24.45 20.91
N PHE A 195 6.69 -25.01 20.13
CA PHE A 195 7.09 -24.45 18.85
C PHE A 195 6.01 -24.55 17.77
N ALA A 196 5.11 -25.53 17.87
CA ALA A 196 4.02 -25.70 16.91
C ALA A 196 2.76 -24.86 17.22
N VAL A 197 2.73 -24.12 18.34
CA VAL A 197 1.55 -23.30 18.69
C VAL A 197 1.37 -22.13 17.73
N ASP A 198 0.17 -22.03 17.18
CA ASP A 198 -0.32 -20.91 16.37
C ASP A 198 -1.57 -20.26 16.99
N GLN A 199 -2.10 -19.21 16.34
CA GLN A 199 -3.28 -18.47 16.80
C GLN A 199 -4.56 -19.32 16.81
N SER A 200 -4.59 -20.46 16.10
CA SER A 200 -5.74 -21.37 16.09
C SER A 200 -5.67 -22.42 17.21
N SER A 201 -4.51 -22.56 17.84
CA SER A 201 -4.22 -23.65 18.76
C SER A 201 -4.99 -23.52 20.08
N PRO A 202 -5.45 -24.64 20.68
CA PRO A 202 -6.04 -24.64 22.02
C PRO A 202 -5.10 -24.09 23.10
N HIS A 203 -3.78 -24.27 22.89
CA HIS A 203 -2.74 -23.74 23.77
C HIS A 203 -2.60 -22.21 23.70
N TYR A 204 -3.21 -21.56 22.72
CA TYR A 204 -3.30 -20.10 22.61
C TYR A 204 -4.65 -19.58 23.12
N ASN A 205 -5.74 -20.30 22.82
CA ASN A 205 -7.11 -19.80 23.03
C ASN A 205 -7.79 -20.26 24.34
N GLU A 206 -7.34 -21.34 24.99
CA GLU A 206 -7.93 -21.80 26.26
C GLU A 206 -7.18 -21.24 27.47
N ALA A 207 -7.87 -20.47 28.33
CA ALA A 207 -7.25 -19.68 29.42
C ALA A 207 -6.18 -20.40 30.26
N GLN A 208 -6.43 -21.65 30.68
CA GLN A 208 -5.47 -22.41 31.49
C GLN A 208 -4.26 -22.88 30.69
N LYS A 209 -4.45 -23.34 29.45
CA LYS A 209 -3.37 -23.78 28.57
C LYS A 209 -2.54 -22.60 28.07
N ALA A 210 -3.21 -21.48 27.81
CA ALA A 210 -2.62 -20.20 27.42
C ALA A 210 -1.64 -19.70 28.49
N SER A 211 -2.02 -19.77 29.77
CA SER A 211 -1.16 -19.33 30.88
C SER A 211 0.21 -20.06 30.91
N ILE A 212 0.22 -21.38 30.69
CA ILE A 212 1.47 -22.16 30.62
C ILE A 212 2.25 -21.81 29.33
N PHE A 213 1.55 -21.66 28.21
CA PHE A 213 2.17 -21.29 26.93
C PHE A 213 2.89 -19.94 27.01
N TYR A 214 2.24 -18.89 27.51
CA TYR A 214 2.85 -17.57 27.67
C TYR A 214 4.06 -17.62 28.62
N ALA A 215 3.90 -18.26 29.78
CA ALA A 215 4.98 -18.39 30.74
C ALA A 215 6.19 -19.16 30.16
N GLN A 216 5.95 -20.27 29.45
CA GLN A 216 7.05 -21.07 28.88
C GLN A 216 7.69 -20.39 27.66
N SER A 217 6.92 -19.65 26.87
CA SER A 217 7.40 -18.78 25.80
C SER A 217 8.33 -17.68 26.32
N TRP A 218 7.94 -17.04 27.44
CA TRP A 218 8.82 -16.15 28.19
C TRP A 218 10.09 -16.87 28.65
N ALA A 219 9.97 -18.06 29.26
CA ALA A 219 11.11 -18.77 29.83
C ALA A 219 12.19 -19.12 28.79
N ILE A 220 11.79 -19.69 27.66
CA ILE A 220 12.74 -20.05 26.59
C ILE A 220 13.33 -18.80 25.92
N THR A 221 12.52 -17.75 25.73
CA THR A 221 13.01 -16.50 25.13
C THR A 221 13.97 -15.78 26.07
N HIS A 222 13.65 -15.73 27.35
CA HIS A 222 14.52 -15.20 28.39
C HIS A 222 15.83 -16.01 28.50
N PHE A 223 15.76 -17.35 28.44
CA PHE A 223 16.94 -18.20 28.40
C PHE A 223 17.85 -17.86 27.20
N LEU A 224 17.26 -17.67 26.01
CA LEU A 224 17.99 -17.39 24.77
C LEU A 224 18.51 -15.95 24.68
N MET A 225 17.78 -14.96 25.21
CA MET A 225 18.15 -13.54 25.11
C MET A 225 19.03 -13.06 26.27
N ILE A 226 18.77 -13.55 27.48
CA ILE A 226 19.30 -12.99 28.73
C ILE A 226 20.22 -13.99 29.45
N GLY A 227 19.85 -15.27 29.50
CA GLY A 227 20.52 -16.33 30.29
C GLY A 227 22.03 -16.38 30.11
N ASP A 228 22.51 -16.96 29.01
CA ASP A 228 23.88 -16.77 28.51
C ASP A 228 23.82 -16.05 27.16
N ARG A 229 23.76 -14.71 27.23
CA ARG A 229 23.61 -13.88 26.04
C ARG A 229 24.73 -14.11 25.01
N ARG A 230 25.96 -14.44 25.43
CA ARG A 230 27.07 -14.63 24.49
C ARG A 230 26.93 -15.95 23.73
N GLN A 231 26.47 -16.99 24.42
CA GLN A 231 26.30 -18.31 23.81
C GLN A 231 25.00 -18.45 23.03
N HIS A 232 23.89 -17.90 23.52
CA HIS A 232 22.57 -18.16 22.97
C HIS A 232 22.10 -17.15 21.93
N ASN A 233 22.50 -15.88 22.03
CA ASN A 233 22.04 -14.85 21.10
C ASN A 233 22.40 -15.16 19.63
N PRO A 234 23.63 -15.63 19.28
CA PRO A 234 23.94 -16.05 17.92
C PRO A 234 23.02 -17.17 17.39
N LYS A 235 22.60 -18.10 18.25
CA LYS A 235 21.66 -19.17 17.88
C LYS A 235 20.27 -18.62 17.61
N LEU A 236 19.79 -17.70 18.44
CA LEU A 236 18.50 -17.04 18.22
C LEU A 236 18.49 -16.23 16.92
N VAL A 237 19.57 -15.50 16.63
CA VAL A 237 19.74 -14.77 15.35
C VAL A 237 19.70 -15.73 14.16
N GLU A 238 20.41 -16.86 14.24
CA GLU A 238 20.38 -17.88 13.19
C GLU A 238 18.98 -18.49 13.02
N PHE A 239 18.27 -18.77 14.12
CA PHE A 239 16.89 -19.26 14.08
C PHE A 239 15.97 -18.28 13.33
N VAL A 240 15.99 -17.00 13.71
CA VAL A 240 15.18 -15.95 13.06
C VAL A 240 15.55 -15.84 11.57
N ARG A 241 16.85 -15.89 11.22
CA ARG A 241 17.31 -15.87 9.83
C ARG A 241 16.78 -17.05 9.01
N LEU A 242 16.77 -18.26 9.59
CA LEU A 242 16.28 -19.48 8.93
C LEU A 242 14.77 -19.39 8.67
N ILE A 243 13.97 -19.00 9.67
CA ILE A 243 12.52 -18.80 9.50
C ILE A 243 12.25 -17.73 8.43
N GLY A 244 12.93 -16.59 8.49
CA GLY A 244 12.78 -15.51 7.51
C GLY A 244 13.18 -15.92 6.07
N SER A 245 13.96 -16.99 5.93
CA SER A 245 14.34 -17.58 4.64
C SER A 245 13.38 -18.69 4.17
N GLY A 246 12.28 -18.93 4.89
CA GLY A 246 11.26 -19.94 4.56
C GLY A 246 11.61 -21.37 5.00
N VAL A 247 12.57 -21.56 5.91
CA VAL A 247 12.86 -22.87 6.49
C VAL A 247 11.77 -23.26 7.48
N GLU A 248 11.19 -24.44 7.32
CA GLU A 248 10.20 -25.00 8.24
C GLU A 248 10.71 -25.00 9.69
N GLN A 249 9.84 -24.60 10.62
CA GLN A 249 10.25 -24.32 12.00
C GLN A 249 10.92 -25.49 12.73
N PRO A 250 10.47 -26.76 12.60
CA PRO A 250 11.18 -27.89 13.22
C PRO A 250 12.63 -28.06 12.72
N GLU A 251 12.87 -27.79 11.44
CA GLU A 251 14.22 -27.83 10.87
C GLU A 251 15.06 -26.63 11.31
N ALA A 252 14.46 -25.43 11.37
CA ALA A 252 15.12 -24.24 11.88
C ALA A 252 15.56 -24.42 13.35
N VAL A 253 14.72 -25.03 14.19
CA VAL A 253 15.06 -25.37 15.59
C VAL A 253 16.26 -26.31 15.65
N ARG A 254 16.26 -27.41 14.88
CA ARG A 254 17.38 -28.36 14.86
C ARG A 254 18.69 -27.70 14.45
N ARG A 255 18.65 -26.88 13.40
CA ARG A 255 19.84 -26.20 12.87
C ARG A 255 20.39 -25.13 13.81
N ALA A 256 19.52 -24.36 14.45
CA ALA A 256 19.92 -23.24 15.29
C ALA A 256 20.25 -23.68 16.74
N PHE A 257 19.42 -24.54 17.32
CA PHE A 257 19.50 -24.89 18.74
C PHE A 257 20.08 -26.28 19.00
N GLY A 258 20.08 -27.19 18.01
CA GLY A 258 20.59 -28.54 18.12
C GLY A 258 19.52 -29.55 18.53
N ASP A 259 19.92 -30.56 19.32
CA ASP A 259 18.98 -31.56 19.85
C ASP A 259 18.00 -30.91 20.83
N ILE A 260 16.70 -31.06 20.53
CA ILE A 260 15.61 -30.48 21.31
C ILE A 260 15.52 -31.03 22.74
N LYS A 261 15.93 -32.28 22.98
CA LYS A 261 15.99 -32.85 24.33
C LYS A 261 17.07 -32.18 25.17
N ILE A 262 18.22 -31.91 24.57
CA ILE A 262 19.30 -31.17 25.24
C ILE A 262 18.83 -29.75 25.55
N LEU A 263 18.13 -29.08 24.62
CA LEU A 263 17.55 -27.76 24.86
C LEU A 263 16.52 -27.77 26.01
N ASP A 264 15.66 -28.79 26.07
CA ASP A 264 14.66 -28.96 27.13
C ASP A 264 15.31 -29.17 28.51
N GLU A 265 16.37 -29.99 28.59
CA GLU A 265 17.16 -30.16 29.83
C GLU A 265 17.83 -28.85 30.27
N GLN A 266 18.42 -28.12 29.33
CA GLN A 266 19.03 -26.81 29.60
C GLN A 266 17.99 -25.80 30.10
N LEU A 267 16.80 -25.75 29.50
CA LEU A 267 15.73 -24.86 29.92
C LEU A 267 15.23 -25.22 31.33
N LYS A 268 15.07 -26.50 31.65
CA LYS A 268 14.69 -26.96 33.00
C LYS A 268 15.75 -26.60 34.03
N ALA A 269 17.03 -26.82 33.71
CA ALA A 269 18.13 -26.43 34.58
C ALA A 269 18.14 -24.92 34.83
N TYR A 270 17.88 -24.13 33.79
CA TYR A 270 17.77 -22.67 33.87
C TYR A 270 16.60 -22.23 34.78
N LEU A 271 15.42 -22.83 34.62
CA LEU A 271 14.25 -22.58 35.47
C LEU A 271 14.46 -23.01 36.92
N GLY A 272 15.36 -23.96 37.17
CA GLY A 272 15.72 -24.42 38.52
C GLY A 272 16.66 -23.48 39.29
N GLN A 273 17.23 -22.46 38.65
CA GLN A 273 18.19 -21.56 39.30
C GLN A 273 17.53 -20.73 40.41
N PRO A 274 18.16 -20.57 41.59
CA PRO A 274 17.58 -19.81 42.70
C PRO A 274 17.37 -18.33 42.34
N THR A 275 18.26 -17.78 41.50
CA THR A 275 18.20 -16.42 40.96
C THR A 275 18.37 -16.47 39.46
N MET A 276 17.60 -15.68 38.72
CA MET A 276 17.71 -15.58 37.26
C MET A 276 18.26 -14.20 36.87
N PRO A 277 19.11 -14.11 35.83
CA PRO A 277 19.71 -12.85 35.40
C PRO A 277 18.70 -11.92 34.73
N TYR A 278 19.07 -10.65 34.59
CA TYR A 278 18.41 -9.66 33.74
C TYR A 278 19.49 -8.79 33.08
N ALA A 279 19.17 -8.14 31.96
CA ALA A 279 20.15 -7.31 31.25
C ALA A 279 20.15 -5.87 31.82
N LYS A 280 21.29 -5.45 32.38
CA LYS A 280 21.52 -4.05 32.77
C LYS A 280 21.92 -3.22 31.58
N ILE A 281 21.17 -2.15 31.31
CA ILE A 281 21.39 -1.26 30.17
C ILE A 281 21.47 0.17 30.71
N GLN A 282 22.53 0.89 30.33
CA GLN A 282 22.58 2.32 30.58
C GLN A 282 21.51 3.04 29.74
N PRO A 283 20.64 3.85 30.36
CA PRO A 283 19.67 4.67 29.66
C PRO A 283 20.38 5.53 28.59
N PRO A 284 19.84 5.64 27.38
CA PRO A 284 20.36 6.56 26.38
C PRO A 284 20.35 7.99 26.91
N ALA A 285 21.45 8.73 26.72
CA ALA A 285 21.64 10.08 27.25
C ALA A 285 20.62 11.12 26.71
N VAL A 286 19.85 10.78 25.70
CA VAL A 286 18.96 11.69 24.96
C VAL A 286 17.61 11.92 25.67
N VAL A 287 17.29 11.18 26.74
CA VAL A 287 15.94 11.18 27.33
C VAL A 287 15.84 11.97 28.64
N GLU A 288 16.00 13.29 28.56
CA GLU A 288 15.79 14.18 29.71
C GLU A 288 14.31 14.59 29.85
N GLU A 289 13.65 14.15 30.92
CA GLU A 289 12.22 14.42 31.21
C GLU A 289 11.86 15.91 31.14
N LYS A 290 12.78 16.77 31.59
CA LYS A 290 12.60 18.23 31.65
C LYS A 290 12.66 18.91 30.29
N ALA A 291 13.26 18.26 29.29
CA ALA A 291 13.39 18.82 27.93
C ALA A 291 12.09 18.72 27.12
N PHE A 292 11.12 17.91 27.57
CA PHE A 292 9.86 17.74 26.85
C PHE A 292 9.01 19.02 26.88
N ALA A 293 8.45 19.40 25.74
CA ALA A 293 7.56 20.55 25.67
C ALA A 293 6.27 20.24 26.44
N LEU A 294 5.82 21.18 27.28
CA LEU A 294 4.58 21.07 28.03
C LEU A 294 3.71 22.29 27.77
N ARG A 295 2.41 22.06 27.61
CA ARG A 295 1.40 23.11 27.59
C ARG A 295 0.13 22.64 28.28
N GLU A 296 -0.62 23.56 28.86
CA GLU A 296 -2.01 23.32 29.20
C GLU A 296 -2.83 23.24 27.90
N ILE A 297 -3.84 22.37 27.89
CA ILE A 297 -4.80 22.28 26.79
C ILE A 297 -6.18 22.68 27.29
N SER A 298 -6.92 23.36 26.42
CA SER A 298 -8.28 23.82 26.73
C SER A 298 -9.26 22.65 26.93
N PRO A 299 -10.41 22.87 27.58
CA PRO A 299 -11.48 21.88 27.65
C PRO A 299 -11.93 21.40 26.26
N ALA A 300 -11.92 22.28 25.24
CA ALA A 300 -12.26 21.93 23.86
C ALA A 300 -11.26 20.95 23.24
N GLU A 301 -9.95 21.22 23.40
CA GLU A 301 -8.89 20.33 22.93
C GLU A 301 -8.90 18.97 23.65
N SER A 302 -9.12 18.97 24.97
CA SER A 302 -9.26 17.73 25.74
C SER A 302 -10.46 16.91 25.28
N ALA A 303 -11.62 17.54 25.09
CA ALA A 303 -12.82 16.87 24.56
C ALA A 303 -12.57 16.30 23.16
N ALA A 304 -11.90 17.06 22.27
CA ALA A 304 -11.53 16.58 20.94
C ALA A 304 -10.59 15.37 20.98
N ALA A 305 -9.54 15.39 21.82
CA ALA A 305 -8.59 14.28 21.95
C ALA A 305 -9.26 13.01 22.49
N ARG A 306 -10.17 13.15 23.48
CA ARG A 306 -10.95 12.03 24.01
C ARG A 306 -11.95 11.51 22.97
N GLY A 307 -12.61 12.40 22.24
CA GLY A 307 -13.53 12.05 21.15
C GLY A 307 -12.82 11.27 20.04
N ASP A 308 -11.63 11.71 19.63
CA ASP A 308 -10.80 11.02 18.65
C ASP A 308 -10.39 9.62 19.14
N PHE A 309 -10.01 9.50 20.42
CA PHE A 309 -9.72 8.20 21.02
C PHE A 309 -10.95 7.27 21.00
N HIS A 310 -12.11 7.73 21.45
CA HIS A 310 -13.34 6.91 21.45
C HIS A 310 -13.73 6.46 20.05
N LEU A 311 -13.50 7.30 19.04
CA LEU A 311 -13.74 6.96 17.64
C LEU A 311 -12.88 5.77 17.19
N HIS A 312 -11.59 5.80 17.52
CA HIS A 312 -10.65 4.73 17.20
C HIS A 312 -10.84 3.48 18.08
N ASN A 313 -11.47 3.62 19.25
CA ASN A 313 -11.89 2.51 20.11
C ASN A 313 -13.30 1.98 19.77
N GLY A 314 -13.90 2.37 18.63
CA GLY A 314 -15.20 1.90 18.16
C GLY A 314 -16.42 2.45 18.90
N ARG A 315 -16.23 3.38 19.85
CA ARG A 315 -17.27 3.99 20.69
C ARG A 315 -17.82 5.26 20.00
N GLN A 316 -18.48 5.07 18.86
CA GLN A 316 -18.92 6.17 17.99
C GLN A 316 -19.92 7.14 18.66
N VAL A 317 -20.74 6.67 19.62
CA VAL A 317 -21.72 7.51 20.31
C VAL A 317 -21.02 8.48 21.27
N GLU A 318 -20.11 7.96 22.10
CA GLU A 318 -19.28 8.75 23.01
C GLU A 318 -18.37 9.69 22.25
N ALA A 319 -17.76 9.20 21.16
CA ALA A 319 -16.95 10.02 20.26
C ALA A 319 -17.74 11.23 19.76
N ARG A 320 -18.93 11.01 19.18
CA ARG A 320 -19.78 12.08 18.67
C ARG A 320 -20.12 13.11 19.75
N SER A 321 -20.54 12.65 20.93
CA SER A 321 -20.90 13.54 22.05
C SER A 321 -19.73 14.46 22.45
N LEU A 322 -18.53 13.89 22.60
CA LEU A 322 -17.32 14.65 22.96
C LEU A 322 -16.88 15.60 21.84
N LEU A 323 -17.02 15.21 20.57
CA LEU A 323 -16.69 16.05 19.43
C LEU A 323 -17.67 17.22 19.27
N GLU A 324 -18.97 16.99 19.49
CA GLU A 324 -19.99 18.05 19.53
C GLU A 324 -19.74 19.00 20.70
N GLU A 325 -19.33 18.49 21.88
CA GLU A 325 -18.90 19.32 23.00
C GLU A 325 -17.67 20.16 22.65
N ALA A 326 -16.64 19.55 22.04
CA ALA A 326 -15.43 20.25 21.62
C ALA A 326 -15.74 21.40 20.66
N LEU A 327 -16.56 21.15 19.63
CA LEU A 327 -16.97 22.15 18.65
C LEU A 327 -17.87 23.25 19.23
N ARG A 328 -18.67 22.93 20.26
CA ARG A 328 -19.46 23.92 21.00
C ARG A 328 -18.57 24.84 21.84
N LEU A 329 -17.52 24.28 22.45
CA LEU A 329 -16.57 25.03 23.28
C LEU A 329 -15.63 25.89 22.43
N ASP A 330 -15.12 25.33 21.33
CA ASP A 330 -14.34 26.04 20.32
C ASP A 330 -14.58 25.44 18.92
N PRO A 331 -15.26 26.16 18.01
CA PRO A 331 -15.55 25.68 16.66
C PRO A 331 -14.33 25.66 15.74
N LYS A 332 -13.16 26.13 16.19
CA LYS A 332 -11.91 26.18 15.40
C LYS A 332 -10.94 25.04 15.73
N ILE A 333 -11.32 24.07 16.55
CA ILE A 333 -10.48 22.91 16.86
C ILE A 333 -10.40 21.97 15.63
N ALA A 334 -9.29 22.06 14.90
CA ALA A 334 -9.06 21.28 13.69
C ALA A 334 -9.20 19.76 13.92
N LEU A 335 -8.72 19.25 15.07
CA LEU A 335 -8.86 17.84 15.45
C LEU A 335 -10.33 17.40 15.55
N ALA A 336 -11.22 18.26 16.06
CA ALA A 336 -12.62 17.91 16.20
C ALA A 336 -13.30 17.79 14.83
N HIS A 337 -12.96 18.67 13.88
CA HIS A 337 -13.41 18.57 12.49
C HIS A 337 -12.85 17.31 11.81
N GLU A 338 -11.57 16.98 12.00
CA GLU A 338 -10.96 15.76 11.49
C GLU A 338 -11.67 14.50 12.00
N SER A 339 -11.86 14.39 13.32
CA SER A 339 -12.52 13.23 13.92
C SER A 339 -13.99 13.13 13.54
N MET A 340 -14.71 14.26 13.37
CA MET A 340 -16.06 14.25 12.79
C MET A 340 -16.06 13.76 11.34
N GLY A 341 -15.09 14.18 10.55
CA GLY A 341 -14.90 13.68 9.18
C GLY A 341 -14.68 12.18 9.14
N PHE A 342 -13.82 11.66 10.03
CA PHE A 342 -13.55 10.23 10.13
C PHE A 342 -14.78 9.43 10.62
N LEU A 343 -15.56 9.99 11.56
CA LEU A 343 -16.82 9.40 12.01
C LEU A 343 -17.82 9.22 10.86
N HIS A 344 -17.98 10.24 10.02
CA HIS A 344 -18.83 10.15 8.83
C HIS A 344 -18.26 9.21 7.77
N TYR A 345 -16.94 9.23 7.57
CA TYR A 345 -16.26 8.32 6.65
C TYR A 345 -16.50 6.85 7.01
N GLN A 346 -16.35 6.48 8.29
CA GLN A 346 -16.62 5.12 8.78
C GLN A 346 -18.09 4.68 8.60
N ARG A 347 -19.03 5.62 8.56
CA ARG A 347 -20.46 5.34 8.30
C ARG A 347 -20.80 5.25 6.82
N GLY A 348 -19.86 5.61 5.93
CA GLY A 348 -20.08 5.67 4.49
C GLY A 348 -20.66 7.01 4.00
N ASP A 349 -20.83 7.99 4.88
CA ASP A 349 -21.36 9.33 4.56
C ASP A 349 -20.27 10.22 3.91
N LYS A 350 -19.82 9.84 2.72
CA LYS A 350 -18.65 10.45 2.04
C LYS A 350 -18.78 11.95 1.82
N GLU A 351 -19.97 12.44 1.48
CA GLU A 351 -20.21 13.87 1.25
C GLU A 351 -20.05 14.70 2.53
N GLU A 352 -20.59 14.23 3.66
CA GLU A 352 -20.41 14.90 4.94
C GLU A 352 -18.97 14.79 5.43
N ALA A 353 -18.34 13.62 5.28
CA ALA A 353 -16.93 13.45 5.59
C ALA A 353 -16.06 14.48 4.84
N ALA A 354 -16.31 14.69 3.54
CA ALA A 354 -15.56 15.64 2.74
C ALA A 354 -15.68 17.08 3.27
N LYS A 355 -16.87 17.50 3.72
CA LYS A 355 -17.09 18.82 4.32
C LYS A 355 -16.28 19.00 5.61
N TRP A 356 -16.32 18.01 6.49
CA TRP A 356 -15.59 18.04 7.76
C TRP A 356 -14.06 18.05 7.56
N PHE A 357 -13.53 17.18 6.69
CA PHE A 357 -12.11 17.18 6.37
C PHE A 357 -11.66 18.48 5.69
N SER A 358 -12.49 19.04 4.79
CA SER A 358 -12.22 20.36 4.19
C SER A 358 -12.12 21.46 5.25
N GLN A 359 -12.99 21.43 6.26
CA GLN A 359 -12.95 22.39 7.36
C GLN A 359 -11.71 22.20 8.23
N ALA A 360 -11.31 20.96 8.54
CA ALA A 360 -10.06 20.68 9.23
C ALA A 360 -8.84 21.23 8.47
N VAL A 361 -8.78 21.03 7.15
CA VAL A 361 -7.69 21.54 6.29
C VAL A 361 -7.69 23.08 6.26
N LYS A 362 -8.87 23.73 6.15
CA LYS A 362 -9.01 25.20 6.20
C LYS A 362 -8.54 25.80 7.53
N LEU A 363 -8.63 25.05 8.62
CA LEU A 363 -8.16 25.43 9.95
C LEU A 363 -6.66 25.11 10.18
N ASP A 364 -5.89 24.86 9.10
CA ASP A 364 -4.48 24.46 9.14
C ASP A 364 -4.22 23.22 10.01
N SER A 365 -5.03 22.17 9.83
CA SER A 365 -4.78 20.89 10.50
C SER A 365 -3.36 20.41 10.21
N ARG A 366 -2.64 20.08 11.29
CA ARG A 366 -1.30 19.49 11.28
C ARG A 366 -1.33 17.97 11.23
N SER A 367 -2.51 17.37 11.05
CA SER A 367 -2.67 15.92 10.89
C SER A 367 -2.54 15.54 9.41
N TYR A 368 -1.59 14.65 9.10
CA TYR A 368 -1.45 14.10 7.75
C TYR A 368 -2.73 13.34 7.31
N LEU A 369 -3.51 12.79 8.25
CA LEU A 369 -4.76 12.09 7.97
C LEU A 369 -5.85 13.02 7.46
N ALA A 370 -5.97 14.22 8.03
CA ALA A 370 -6.94 15.20 7.55
C ALA A 370 -6.71 15.55 6.08
N HIS A 371 -5.45 15.76 5.70
CA HIS A 371 -5.07 16.04 4.30
C HIS A 371 -5.23 14.81 3.39
N TYR A 372 -4.86 13.62 3.85
CA TYR A 372 -5.04 12.38 3.10
C TYR A 372 -6.52 12.09 2.79
N TYR A 373 -7.38 12.14 3.81
CA TYR A 373 -8.81 11.88 3.64
C TYR A 373 -9.52 12.96 2.84
N HIS A 374 -9.13 14.23 3.01
CA HIS A 374 -9.60 15.31 2.16
C HIS A 374 -9.29 15.02 0.68
N ALA A 375 -8.06 14.58 0.38
CA ALA A 375 -7.67 14.24 -0.99
C ALA A 375 -8.43 13.04 -1.55
N LEU A 376 -8.56 11.96 -0.78
CA LEU A 376 -9.26 10.75 -1.20
C LEU A 376 -10.72 11.03 -1.56
N LEU A 377 -11.39 11.84 -0.74
CA LEU A 377 -12.79 12.17 -0.95
C LEU A 377 -12.98 13.17 -2.10
N ALA A 378 -12.07 14.14 -2.26
CA ALA A 378 -12.07 15.03 -3.42
C ALA A 378 -11.88 14.25 -4.74
N ALA A 379 -11.00 13.25 -4.76
CA ALA A 379 -10.74 12.42 -5.95
C ALA A 379 -11.92 11.52 -6.37
N GLN A 380 -12.88 11.26 -5.46
CA GLN A 380 -14.11 10.52 -5.73
C GLN A 380 -15.26 11.42 -6.22
N GLY A 381 -15.13 12.74 -6.08
CA GLY A 381 -16.11 13.73 -6.55
C GLY A 381 -16.01 14.02 -8.05
N THR A 382 -16.43 15.21 -8.46
CA THR A 382 -16.27 15.69 -9.85
C THR A 382 -14.78 15.80 -10.17
N ARG A 383 -14.30 15.11 -11.21
CA ARG A 383 -12.91 15.19 -11.70
C ARG A 383 -12.68 16.42 -12.57
N ASP A 384 -13.01 17.58 -12.04
CA ASP A 384 -12.60 18.86 -12.63
C ASP A 384 -11.12 19.16 -12.29
N VAL A 385 -10.57 20.17 -12.97
CA VAL A 385 -9.15 20.55 -12.81
C VAL A 385 -8.85 21.02 -11.38
N GLU A 386 -9.82 21.64 -10.73
CA GLU A 386 -9.66 22.19 -9.38
C GLU A 386 -9.60 21.07 -8.32
N SER A 387 -10.52 20.10 -8.40
CA SER A 387 -10.53 18.94 -7.50
C SER A 387 -9.28 18.09 -7.67
N ILE A 388 -8.77 18.00 -8.91
CA ILE A 388 -7.53 17.31 -9.22
C ILE A 388 -6.34 17.99 -8.55
N ALA A 389 -6.20 19.31 -8.72
CA ALA A 389 -5.12 20.07 -8.11
C ALA A 389 -5.19 20.04 -6.57
N LEU A 390 -6.40 20.11 -6.01
CA LEU A 390 -6.63 20.03 -4.57
C LEU A 390 -6.23 18.67 -3.99
N ALA A 391 -6.57 17.56 -4.66
CA ALA A 391 -6.20 16.22 -4.23
C ALA A 391 -4.67 16.04 -4.24
N GLU A 392 -3.99 16.46 -5.31
CA GLU A 392 -2.53 16.41 -5.40
C GLU A 392 -1.87 17.22 -4.28
N ASN A 393 -2.28 18.48 -4.09
CA ASN A 393 -1.73 19.36 -3.04
C ASN A 393 -1.97 18.80 -1.64
N SER A 394 -3.15 18.26 -1.37
CA SER A 394 -3.48 17.66 -0.08
C SER A 394 -2.63 16.40 0.17
N LEU A 395 -2.43 15.54 -0.83
CA LEU A 395 -1.55 14.37 -0.69
C LEU A 395 -0.08 14.76 -0.48
N ARG A 396 0.41 15.77 -1.21
CA ARG A 396 1.76 16.31 -0.99
C ARG A 396 1.90 16.85 0.43
N ARG A 397 0.90 17.60 0.93
CA ARG A 397 0.89 18.10 2.30
C ARG A 397 0.85 16.97 3.34
N ALA A 398 0.10 15.89 3.08
CA ALA A 398 0.11 14.72 3.95
C ALA A 398 1.52 14.10 4.03
N LEU A 399 2.24 14.00 2.90
CA LEU A 399 3.61 13.50 2.86
C LEU A 399 4.65 14.46 3.44
N GLU A 400 4.42 15.77 3.41
CA GLU A 400 5.24 16.75 4.14
C GLU A 400 5.10 16.59 5.65
N LEU A 401 3.87 16.34 6.14
CA LEU A 401 3.58 16.16 7.56
C LEU A 401 4.02 14.78 8.06
N ASN A 402 3.93 13.75 7.21
CA ASN A 402 4.39 12.40 7.50
C ASN A 402 4.96 11.72 6.23
N PRO A 403 6.29 11.82 6.01
CA PRO A 403 6.95 11.22 4.85
C PRO A 403 6.92 9.68 4.83
N GLU A 404 6.60 9.04 5.96
CA GLU A 404 6.54 7.59 6.10
C GLU A 404 5.13 7.02 5.92
N PHE A 405 4.13 7.86 5.63
CA PHE A 405 2.76 7.40 5.40
C PHE A 405 2.61 6.78 4.00
N ALA A 406 2.76 5.45 3.93
CA ALA A 406 2.76 4.68 2.69
C ALA A 406 1.46 4.86 1.89
N PHE A 407 0.31 4.92 2.57
CA PHE A 407 -0.99 5.14 1.93
C PHE A 407 -1.08 6.47 1.17
N ALA A 408 -0.52 7.56 1.69
CA ALA A 408 -0.46 8.82 0.94
C ALA A 408 0.49 8.73 -0.26
N SER A 409 1.61 8.00 -0.14
CA SER A 409 2.53 7.76 -1.27
C SER A 409 1.83 6.96 -2.37
N ALA A 410 1.12 5.89 -1.99
CA ALA A 410 0.37 5.05 -2.92
C ALA A 410 -0.80 5.81 -3.59
N ALA A 411 -1.55 6.60 -2.81
CA ALA A 411 -2.63 7.42 -3.34
C ALA A 411 -2.11 8.50 -4.30
N LEU A 412 -1.00 9.18 -3.96
CA LEU A 412 -0.38 10.15 -4.86
C LEU A 412 0.16 9.48 -6.11
N ALA A 413 0.80 8.32 -6.01
CA ALA A 413 1.24 7.56 -7.16
C ALA A 413 0.08 7.22 -8.11
N GLY A 414 -1.02 6.68 -7.58
CA GLY A 414 -2.22 6.38 -8.37
C GLY A 414 -2.83 7.62 -9.01
N PHE A 415 -2.79 8.75 -8.32
CA PHE A 415 -3.27 10.03 -8.83
C PHE A 415 -2.41 10.57 -9.97
N LEU A 416 -1.08 10.60 -9.78
CA LEU A 416 -0.12 11.07 -10.78
C LEU A 416 -0.06 10.14 -12.01
N ALA A 417 -0.37 8.85 -11.85
CA ALA A 417 -0.38 7.89 -12.96
C ALA A 417 -1.43 8.17 -14.04
N ALA A 418 -2.36 9.10 -13.80
CA ALA A 418 -3.30 9.59 -14.81
C ALA A 418 -2.62 10.51 -15.84
N ASP A 419 -1.52 11.18 -15.49
CA ASP A 419 -0.76 12.09 -16.35
C ASP A 419 0.51 11.41 -16.86
N GLU A 420 0.61 11.21 -18.18
CA GLU A 420 1.76 10.56 -18.84
C GLU A 420 3.09 11.25 -18.50
N LYS A 421 3.08 12.57 -18.26
CA LYS A 421 4.29 13.33 -17.93
C LYS A 421 4.78 13.09 -16.51
N LYS A 422 3.94 12.52 -15.63
CA LYS A 422 4.24 12.30 -14.21
C LYS A 422 4.43 10.82 -13.85
N LEU A 423 4.47 9.92 -14.83
CA LEU A 423 4.59 8.48 -14.60
C LEU A 423 5.86 8.07 -13.83
N GLU A 424 6.98 8.73 -14.07
CA GLU A 424 8.23 8.43 -13.34
C GLU A 424 8.15 8.86 -11.86
N GLU A 425 7.51 9.99 -11.56
CA GLU A 425 7.24 10.40 -10.17
C GLU A 425 6.28 9.41 -9.50
N ALA A 426 5.21 9.02 -10.20
CA ALA A 426 4.28 8.00 -9.74
C ALA A 426 4.98 6.67 -9.42
N LEU A 427 5.93 6.25 -10.27
CA LEU A 427 6.70 5.02 -10.05
C LEU A 427 7.55 5.11 -8.79
N GLY A 428 8.25 6.24 -8.58
CA GLY A 428 9.03 6.47 -7.37
C GLY A 428 8.19 6.42 -6.10
N LEU A 429 7.01 7.05 -6.11
CA LEU A 429 6.07 7.03 -4.98
C LEU A 429 5.47 5.65 -4.72
N ALA A 430 5.12 4.90 -5.77
CA ALA A 430 4.59 3.55 -5.61
C ALA A 430 5.63 2.57 -5.06
N ARG A 431 6.90 2.69 -5.48
CA ARG A 431 8.02 1.93 -4.90
C ARG A 431 8.21 2.27 -3.42
N ARG A 432 8.20 3.57 -3.09
CA ARG A 432 8.29 4.04 -1.69
C ARG A 432 7.18 3.46 -0.81
N ALA A 433 5.94 3.37 -1.31
CA ALA A 433 4.84 2.76 -0.55
C ALA A 433 5.12 1.27 -0.21
N VAL A 434 5.64 0.51 -1.18
CA VAL A 434 6.05 -0.90 -0.98
C VAL A 434 7.22 -1.01 -0.01
N GLU A 435 8.20 -0.10 -0.08
CA GLU A 435 9.35 -0.07 0.84
C GLU A 435 8.94 0.25 2.28
N LEU A 436 8.02 1.20 2.47
CA LEU A 436 7.54 1.62 3.79
C LEU A 436 6.63 0.58 4.46
N GLU A 437 5.80 -0.11 3.68
CA GLU A 437 4.83 -1.11 4.17
C GLU A 437 4.79 -2.36 3.25
N PRO A 438 5.81 -3.23 3.31
CA PRO A 438 5.91 -4.41 2.43
C PRO A 438 4.87 -5.49 2.73
N SER A 439 4.09 -5.38 3.81
CA SER A 439 3.05 -6.35 4.17
C SER A 439 1.66 -6.01 3.60
N VAL A 440 1.54 -4.92 2.84
CA VAL A 440 0.26 -4.42 2.31
C VAL A 440 0.13 -4.74 0.83
N VAL A 441 -0.80 -5.64 0.50
CA VAL A 441 -1.04 -6.13 -0.87
C VAL A 441 -1.38 -5.01 -1.85
N SER A 442 -2.21 -4.04 -1.44
CA SER A 442 -2.65 -2.95 -2.32
C SER A 442 -1.52 -2.05 -2.80
N HIS A 443 -0.41 -1.91 -2.05
CA HIS A 443 0.76 -1.13 -2.48
C HIS A 443 1.46 -1.76 -3.69
N TYR A 444 1.58 -3.10 -3.70
CA TYR A 444 2.11 -3.83 -4.86
C TYR A 444 1.20 -3.72 -6.08
N LEU A 445 -0.12 -3.73 -5.88
CA LEU A 445 -1.10 -3.55 -6.98
C LEU A 445 -1.06 -2.14 -7.56
N ASN A 446 -0.88 -1.12 -6.71
CA ASN A 446 -0.68 0.26 -7.16
C ASN A 446 0.63 0.38 -7.97
N LEU A 447 1.73 -0.20 -7.49
CA LEU A 447 3.00 -0.27 -8.24
C LEU A 447 2.83 -0.97 -9.59
N GLY A 448 2.16 -2.13 -9.61
CA GLY A 448 1.82 -2.84 -10.84
C GLY A 448 1.00 -1.97 -11.80
N SER A 449 0.01 -1.23 -11.29
CA SER A 449 -0.85 -0.35 -12.09
C SER A 449 -0.05 0.78 -12.75
N VAL A 450 0.86 1.42 -12.00
CA VAL A 450 1.76 2.45 -12.54
C VAL A 450 2.65 1.85 -13.64
N LEU A 451 3.24 0.68 -13.41
CA LEU A 451 4.08 -0.01 -14.39
C LEU A 451 3.31 -0.39 -15.67
N LEU A 452 2.05 -0.80 -15.56
CA LEU A 452 1.20 -1.05 -16.72
C LEU A 452 0.91 0.22 -17.51
N ARG A 453 0.69 1.36 -16.83
CA ARG A 453 0.55 2.68 -17.50
C ARG A 453 1.82 3.12 -18.22
N MET A 454 2.98 2.62 -17.79
CA MET A 454 4.27 2.82 -18.46
C MET A 454 4.56 1.76 -19.55
N GLU A 455 3.59 0.91 -19.90
CA GLU A 455 3.74 -0.19 -20.86
C GLU A 455 4.81 -1.24 -20.48
N LYS A 456 5.06 -1.44 -19.18
CA LYS A 456 6.05 -2.38 -18.62
C LYS A 456 5.41 -3.57 -17.91
N PRO A 457 4.68 -4.45 -18.61
CA PRO A 457 3.93 -5.53 -17.95
C PRO A 457 4.82 -6.60 -17.29
N GLY A 458 6.03 -6.86 -17.82
CA GLY A 458 6.96 -7.80 -17.19
C GLY A 458 7.44 -7.34 -15.81
N GLU A 459 7.74 -6.05 -15.65
CA GLU A 459 8.06 -5.46 -14.35
C GLU A 459 6.83 -5.47 -13.43
N ALA A 460 5.64 -5.17 -13.96
CA ALA A 460 4.39 -5.21 -13.21
C ALA A 460 4.11 -6.62 -12.65
N ARG A 461 4.30 -7.66 -13.45
CA ARG A 461 4.17 -9.07 -13.04
C ARG A 461 5.12 -9.38 -11.89
N ALA A 462 6.40 -9.06 -12.03
CA ALA A 462 7.40 -9.35 -11.01
C ALA A 462 7.08 -8.66 -9.67
N ALA A 463 6.67 -7.38 -9.72
CA ALA A 463 6.26 -6.64 -8.54
C ALA A 463 5.02 -7.26 -7.86
N VAL A 464 3.97 -7.55 -8.62
CA VAL A 464 2.69 -8.05 -8.08
C VAL A 464 2.81 -9.50 -7.59
N GLN A 465 3.69 -10.32 -8.14
CA GLN A 465 3.96 -11.67 -7.63
C GLN A 465 4.50 -11.67 -6.20
N LEU A 466 5.23 -10.63 -5.78
CA LEU A 466 5.70 -10.51 -4.39
C LEU A 466 4.52 -10.35 -3.42
N ALA A 467 3.41 -9.76 -3.86
CA ALA A 467 2.21 -9.58 -3.04
C ALA A 467 1.59 -10.91 -2.58
N LEU A 468 1.76 -12.00 -3.35
CA LEU A 468 1.29 -13.33 -2.96
C LEU A 468 1.95 -13.86 -1.69
N ARG A 469 3.16 -13.39 -1.36
CA ARG A 469 3.89 -13.83 -0.15
C ARG A 469 3.38 -13.16 1.13
N VAL A 470 2.66 -12.04 0.98
CA VAL A 470 2.18 -11.22 2.11
C VAL A 470 0.67 -11.18 2.21
N ALA A 471 -0.05 -11.78 1.26
CA ALA A 471 -1.49 -11.93 1.30
C ALA A 471 -1.90 -12.77 2.51
N LYS A 472 -2.82 -12.23 3.31
CA LYS A 472 -3.24 -12.79 4.61
C LYS A 472 -4.50 -13.64 4.52
N ASN A 473 -5.25 -13.51 3.43
CA ASN A 473 -6.51 -14.20 3.25
C ASN A 473 -6.79 -14.52 1.76
N ALA A 474 -7.85 -15.30 1.53
CA ALA A 474 -8.27 -15.70 0.18
C ALA A 474 -8.71 -14.52 -0.68
N GLU A 475 -9.29 -13.47 -0.09
CA GLU A 475 -9.74 -12.28 -0.81
C GLU A 475 -8.55 -11.52 -1.42
N GLU A 476 -7.54 -11.21 -0.61
CA GLU A 476 -6.30 -10.58 -1.06
C GLU A 476 -5.59 -11.46 -2.12
N THR A 477 -5.55 -12.78 -1.90
CA THR A 477 -4.98 -13.70 -2.88
C THR A 477 -5.71 -13.63 -4.21
N ASN A 478 -7.05 -13.64 -4.20
CA ASN A 478 -7.87 -13.55 -5.40
C ASN A 478 -7.70 -12.21 -6.11
N LEU A 479 -7.57 -11.11 -5.37
CA LEU A 479 -7.31 -9.79 -5.91
C LEU A 479 -5.97 -9.76 -6.67
N VAL A 480 -4.91 -10.32 -6.09
CA VAL A 480 -3.60 -10.42 -6.73
C VAL A 480 -3.65 -11.30 -7.99
N GLN A 481 -4.31 -12.45 -7.93
CA GLN A 481 -4.45 -13.35 -9.09
C GLN A 481 -5.24 -12.70 -10.22
N SER A 482 -6.31 -11.97 -9.90
CA SER A 482 -7.09 -11.21 -10.88
C SER A 482 -6.21 -10.16 -11.59
N PHE A 483 -5.37 -9.45 -10.84
CA PHE A 483 -4.42 -8.49 -11.41
C PHE A 483 -3.39 -9.18 -12.32
N LEU A 484 -2.78 -10.27 -11.88
CA LEU A 484 -1.83 -11.04 -12.70
C LEU A 484 -2.46 -11.55 -14.00
N GLY A 485 -3.74 -11.92 -13.98
CA GLY A 485 -4.49 -12.25 -15.20
C GLY A 485 -4.63 -11.06 -16.16
N GLN A 486 -4.77 -9.83 -15.66
CA GLN A 486 -4.76 -8.62 -16.50
C GLN A 486 -3.38 -8.38 -17.12
N VAL A 487 -2.32 -8.54 -16.32
CA VAL A 487 -0.93 -8.42 -16.80
C VAL A 487 -0.64 -9.43 -17.91
N GLN A 488 -1.04 -10.70 -17.73
CA GLN A 488 -0.87 -11.76 -18.74
C GLN A 488 -1.54 -11.40 -20.06
N ARG A 489 -2.78 -10.91 -20.04
CA ARG A 489 -3.49 -10.51 -21.26
C ARG A 489 -2.76 -9.40 -22.02
N LEU A 490 -2.17 -8.45 -21.30
CA LEU A 490 -1.39 -7.36 -21.91
C LEU A 490 -0.08 -7.87 -22.51
N GLU A 491 0.63 -8.78 -21.83
CA GLU A 491 1.83 -9.41 -22.39
C GLU A 491 1.52 -10.23 -23.64
N ASP A 492 0.45 -11.03 -23.61
CA ASP A 492 0.02 -11.83 -24.76
C ASP A 492 -0.33 -10.93 -25.96
N TYR A 493 -1.02 -9.81 -25.70
CA TYR A 493 -1.32 -8.81 -26.71
C TYR A 493 -0.05 -8.17 -27.29
N GLN A 494 0.90 -7.74 -26.45
CA GLN A 494 2.16 -7.18 -26.90
C GLN A 494 3.00 -8.20 -27.70
N ALA A 495 3.02 -9.46 -27.28
CA ALA A 495 3.71 -10.54 -27.98
C ALA A 495 3.06 -10.85 -29.33
N ALA A 496 1.73 -10.87 -29.41
CA ALA A 496 1.00 -11.03 -30.67
C ALA A 496 1.27 -9.85 -31.63
N LYS A 497 1.26 -8.61 -31.11
CA LYS A 497 1.59 -7.41 -31.90
C LYS A 497 3.00 -7.49 -32.48
N LYS A 498 4.00 -7.82 -31.67
CA LYS A 498 5.40 -7.98 -32.13
C LYS A 498 5.54 -9.07 -33.19
N ARG A 499 4.87 -10.22 -33.02
CA ARG A 499 4.87 -11.29 -34.04
C ARG A 499 4.28 -10.80 -35.36
N ALA A 500 3.14 -10.10 -35.33
CA ALA A 500 2.53 -9.55 -36.53
C ALA A 500 3.41 -8.47 -37.20
N GLU A 501 4.08 -7.62 -36.43
CA GLU A 501 5.03 -6.63 -36.97
C GLU A 501 6.23 -7.29 -37.66
N GLU A 502 6.75 -8.37 -37.07
CA GLU A 502 7.85 -9.16 -37.61
C GLU A 502 7.45 -9.93 -38.87
N GLU A 503 6.29 -10.59 -38.88
CA GLU A 503 5.74 -11.26 -40.06
C GLU A 503 5.57 -10.28 -41.23
N ASN A 504 5.07 -9.07 -40.95
CA ASN A 504 4.96 -8.02 -41.95
C ASN A 504 6.33 -7.50 -42.42
N ARG A 505 7.35 -7.47 -41.54
CA ARG A 505 8.72 -7.11 -41.93
C ARG A 505 9.31 -8.16 -42.88
N VAL A 506 9.23 -9.44 -42.51
CA VAL A 506 9.71 -10.57 -43.34
C VAL A 506 9.01 -10.59 -44.69
N ALA A 507 7.67 -10.48 -44.72
CA ALA A 507 6.90 -10.45 -45.97
C ALA A 507 7.30 -9.29 -46.89
N ARG A 508 7.64 -8.12 -46.32
CA ARG A 508 8.17 -6.98 -47.09
C ARG A 508 9.55 -7.26 -47.67
N GLU A 509 10.45 -7.84 -46.90
CA GLU A 509 11.81 -8.18 -47.35
C GLU A 509 11.79 -9.26 -48.44
N GLU A 510 10.93 -10.28 -48.31
CA GLU A 510 10.74 -11.30 -49.34
C GLU A 510 10.18 -10.71 -50.63
N TRP A 511 9.18 -9.82 -50.53
CA TRP A 511 8.62 -9.11 -51.67
C TRP A 511 9.68 -8.26 -52.39
N GLU A 512 10.50 -7.52 -51.65
CA GLU A 512 11.60 -6.72 -52.21
C GLU A 512 12.65 -7.60 -52.89
N ARG A 513 13.01 -8.74 -52.31
CA ARG A 513 13.94 -9.69 -52.94
C ARG A 513 13.38 -10.25 -54.24
N MET A 514 12.10 -10.63 -54.26
CA MET A 514 11.44 -11.11 -55.48
C MET A 514 11.45 -10.06 -56.59
N LEU A 515 11.16 -8.79 -56.26
CA LEU A 515 11.24 -7.68 -57.22
C LEU A 515 12.66 -7.50 -57.78
N GLU A 516 13.68 -7.61 -56.93
CA GLU A 516 15.08 -7.49 -57.33
C GLU A 516 15.53 -8.64 -58.23
N GLU A 517 15.13 -9.88 -57.93
CA GLU A 517 15.37 -11.05 -58.79
C GLU A 517 14.68 -10.89 -60.15
N GLN A 518 13.43 -10.41 -60.17
CA GLN A 518 12.72 -10.11 -61.41
C GLN A 518 13.45 -9.07 -62.25
N ARG A 519 13.94 -7.98 -61.62
CA ARG A 519 14.74 -6.96 -62.29
C ARG A 519 16.03 -7.51 -62.88
N LYS A 520 16.74 -8.37 -62.14
CA LYS A 520 17.97 -9.03 -62.62
C LYS A 520 17.69 -9.95 -63.80
N GLY A 521 16.65 -10.79 -63.71
CA GLY A 521 16.26 -11.68 -64.81
C GLY A 521 15.86 -10.92 -66.07
N LEU A 522 15.17 -9.77 -65.92
CA LEU A 522 14.87 -8.88 -67.05
C LEU A 522 16.15 -8.27 -67.65
N ALA A 523 17.11 -7.86 -66.82
CA ALA A 523 18.38 -7.31 -67.28
C ALA A 523 19.26 -8.36 -67.99
N GLU A 524 19.26 -9.61 -67.54
CA GLU A 524 19.97 -10.73 -68.20
C GLU A 524 19.36 -11.06 -69.56
N ARG A 525 18.03 -11.18 -69.65
CA ARG A 525 17.32 -11.39 -70.93
C ARG A 525 17.58 -10.25 -71.92
N ALA A 526 17.67 -9.02 -71.44
CA ALA A 526 18.02 -7.88 -72.28
C ALA A 526 19.46 -7.98 -72.84
N ARG A 527 20.42 -8.49 -72.05
CA ARG A 527 21.80 -8.74 -72.50
C ARG A 527 21.89 -9.90 -73.49
N ASP A 528 21.17 -10.99 -73.26
CA ASP A 528 21.16 -12.16 -74.16
C ASP A 528 20.56 -11.82 -75.53
N ASN A 529 19.50 -11.00 -75.55
CA ASN A 529 18.94 -10.46 -76.80
C ASN A 529 19.91 -9.51 -77.52
N GLN A 530 20.78 -8.82 -76.79
CA GLN A 530 21.82 -7.96 -77.36
C GLN A 530 22.96 -8.80 -77.97
N ALA A 531 23.39 -9.87 -77.30
CA ALA A 531 24.40 -10.81 -77.79
C ALA A 531 23.91 -11.65 -78.99
N ALA A 532 22.62 -11.99 -79.05
CA ALA A 532 22.00 -12.63 -80.20
C ALA A 532 21.96 -11.71 -81.45
N SER A 533 21.97 -10.39 -81.24
CA SER A 533 21.94 -9.39 -82.34
C SER A 533 23.31 -9.13 -82.97
N GLU A 534 24.43 -9.58 -82.38
CA GLU A 534 25.78 -9.38 -82.92
C GLU A 534 26.20 -10.40 -84.01
N SER A 535 25.34 -11.34 -84.39
CA SER A 535 25.60 -12.32 -85.47
C SER A 535 24.85 -12.08 -86.79
N GLN A 536 24.17 -10.94 -86.94
CA GLN A 536 23.54 -10.55 -88.22
C GLN A 536 23.71 -9.06 -88.47
N VAL A 537 24.64 -8.74 -89.38
CA VAL A 537 25.03 -7.40 -89.84
C VAL A 537 24.06 -6.88 -90.91
N ASP A 538 23.68 -5.59 -90.76
CA ASP A 538 23.08 -4.62 -91.70
C ASP A 538 21.83 -5.06 -92.50
N ALA A 539 20.69 -4.35 -92.51
CA ALA A 539 20.44 -2.92 -92.40
C ALA A 539 18.99 -2.67 -91.91
N ASP A 540 18.71 -1.42 -91.55
CA ASP A 540 17.43 -0.81 -91.13
C ASP A 540 17.06 -0.86 -89.62
N THR A 541 17.62 0.13 -88.92
CA THR A 541 16.94 1.05 -87.97
C THR A 541 15.83 0.56 -87.03
N ALA A 542 16.19 0.51 -85.74
CA ALA A 542 15.49 1.11 -84.58
C ALA A 542 13.96 0.94 -84.42
N ARG A 543 13.51 0.13 -83.43
CA ARG A 543 12.47 0.45 -82.42
C ARG A 543 11.99 -0.77 -81.63
N SER A 544 12.23 -0.80 -80.31
CA SER A 544 11.30 -1.42 -79.34
C SER A 544 11.60 -0.99 -77.89
N ALA A 545 11.34 0.27 -77.59
CA ALA A 545 10.94 0.71 -76.25
C ALA A 545 9.61 1.47 -76.41
N ASN A 546 8.61 1.12 -75.60
CA ASN A 546 7.26 1.71 -75.53
C ASN A 546 6.27 1.31 -76.65
N LEU A 547 5.83 0.04 -76.67
CA LEU A 547 4.55 -0.28 -77.31
C LEU A 547 3.41 0.20 -76.42
N ARG A 548 2.88 1.38 -76.77
CA ARG A 548 1.59 1.87 -76.28
C ARG A 548 0.49 1.26 -77.14
N THR A 549 -0.47 0.62 -76.49
CA THR A 549 -1.66 0.08 -77.13
C THR A 549 -2.86 0.87 -76.68
N THR A 550 -3.82 1.04 -77.59
CA THR A 550 -5.08 1.73 -77.29
C THR A 550 -6.23 0.78 -77.54
N VAL A 551 -7.15 0.70 -76.58
CA VAL A 551 -8.39 -0.06 -76.70
C VAL A 551 -9.59 0.85 -76.45
N GLU A 552 -10.74 0.51 -77.01
CA GLU A 552 -11.99 1.25 -76.79
C GLU A 552 -13.06 0.28 -76.29
N GLY A 553 -13.62 0.58 -75.11
CA GLY A 553 -14.61 -0.28 -74.47
C GLY A 553 -15.20 0.34 -73.21
N LYS A 554 -16.15 -0.38 -72.60
CA LYS A 554 -16.90 0.12 -71.46
C LYS A 554 -16.20 -0.21 -70.16
N ILE A 555 -16.02 0.77 -69.27
CA ILE A 555 -15.44 0.53 -67.94
C ILE A 555 -16.49 -0.17 -67.07
N VAL A 556 -16.24 -1.42 -66.67
CA VAL A 556 -17.20 -2.25 -65.92
C VAL A 556 -16.84 -2.38 -64.44
N GLU A 557 -15.54 -2.47 -64.14
CA GLU A 557 -15.04 -2.52 -62.77
C GLU A 557 -13.98 -1.45 -62.53
N LEU A 558 -13.97 -0.93 -61.31
CA LEU A 558 -13.08 0.14 -60.87
C LEU A 558 -12.82 -0.03 -59.39
N SER A 559 -11.55 -0.08 -59.02
CA SER A 559 -11.11 -0.07 -57.62
C SER A 559 -10.00 0.96 -57.44
N CYS A 560 -10.07 1.71 -56.35
CA CYS A 560 -9.08 2.71 -56.00
C CYS A 560 -8.64 2.54 -54.55
N THR A 561 -7.37 2.83 -54.29
CA THR A 561 -6.81 2.81 -52.93
C THR A 561 -6.63 4.22 -52.38
N PRO A 562 -6.61 4.42 -51.04
CA PRO A 562 -6.32 5.71 -50.42
C PRO A 562 -4.95 6.29 -50.82
N ARG A 563 -4.02 5.45 -51.31
CA ARG A 563 -2.68 5.84 -51.77
C ARG A 563 -2.63 6.32 -53.23
N GLY A 564 -3.77 6.45 -53.91
CA GLY A 564 -3.83 7.00 -55.27
C GLY A 564 -3.60 5.97 -56.39
N ARG A 565 -3.61 4.67 -56.09
CA ARG A 565 -3.61 3.62 -57.13
C ARG A 565 -5.02 3.34 -57.62
N MET A 566 -5.15 3.06 -58.91
CA MET A 566 -6.40 2.71 -59.57
C MET A 566 -6.22 1.45 -60.41
N LYS A 567 -7.23 0.59 -60.40
CA LYS A 567 -7.31 -0.59 -61.24
C LYS A 567 -8.68 -0.62 -61.90
N LEU A 568 -8.70 -0.76 -63.22
CA LEU A 568 -9.93 -0.71 -64.01
C LEU A 568 -10.01 -1.90 -64.95
N THR A 569 -11.25 -2.37 -65.15
CA THR A 569 -11.58 -3.44 -66.09
C THR A 569 -12.44 -2.88 -67.21
N VAL A 570 -11.99 -3.06 -68.45
CA VAL A 570 -12.65 -2.61 -69.67
C VAL A 570 -13.27 -3.80 -70.37
N ALA A 571 -14.58 -3.77 -70.57
CA ALA A 571 -15.27 -4.75 -71.39
C ALA A 571 -15.12 -4.40 -72.87
N LEU A 572 -14.49 -5.32 -73.61
CA LEU A 572 -14.31 -5.29 -75.06
C LEU A 572 -15.22 -6.37 -75.69
N PRO A 573 -15.48 -6.35 -77.01
CA PRO A 573 -16.40 -7.31 -77.65
C PRO A 573 -16.05 -8.79 -77.48
N ALA A 574 -14.77 -9.13 -77.27
CA ALA A 574 -14.28 -10.51 -77.22
C ALA A 574 -13.71 -10.95 -75.86
N TYR A 575 -13.36 -10.02 -74.98
CA TYR A 575 -12.74 -10.30 -73.68
C TYR A 575 -12.82 -9.07 -72.75
N GLN A 576 -12.40 -9.23 -71.50
CA GLN A 576 -12.22 -8.12 -70.57
C GLN A 576 -10.73 -7.84 -70.37
N LEU A 577 -10.36 -6.57 -70.47
CA LEU A 577 -8.98 -6.12 -70.26
C LEU A 577 -8.86 -5.44 -68.90
N GLU A 578 -7.84 -5.83 -68.14
CA GLU A 578 -7.50 -5.21 -66.87
C GLU A 578 -6.27 -4.32 -67.03
N VAL A 579 -6.37 -3.06 -66.62
CA VAL A 579 -5.25 -2.11 -66.61
C VAL A 579 -5.21 -1.35 -65.29
N HIS A 580 -4.03 -0.84 -64.93
CA HIS A 580 -3.81 -0.19 -63.65
C HIS A 580 -3.06 1.13 -63.81
N SER A 581 -3.14 1.95 -62.77
CA SER A 581 -2.21 3.05 -62.56
C SER A 581 -1.77 3.10 -61.12
N ASP A 582 -0.46 3.21 -60.91
CA ASP A 582 0.11 3.39 -59.58
C ASP A 582 -0.09 4.81 -59.02
N ASN A 583 -0.48 5.75 -59.88
CA ASN A 583 -0.89 7.09 -59.47
C ASN A 583 -1.90 7.69 -60.46
N TYR A 584 -3.20 7.43 -60.26
CA TYR A 584 -4.24 7.90 -61.18
C TYR A 584 -4.38 9.42 -61.24
N ARG A 585 -3.78 10.17 -60.31
CA ARG A 585 -3.74 11.64 -60.35
C ARG A 585 -2.81 12.19 -61.43
N GLN A 586 -1.93 11.35 -61.98
CA GLN A 586 -1.02 11.68 -63.08
C GLN A 586 -1.53 11.15 -64.43
N VAL A 587 -2.65 10.43 -64.45
CA VAL A 587 -3.28 9.97 -65.69
C VAL A 587 -3.96 11.15 -66.37
N GLU A 588 -3.70 11.33 -67.65
CA GLU A 588 -4.36 12.35 -68.45
C GLU A 588 -5.79 11.90 -68.79
N PHE A 589 -6.77 12.74 -68.43
CA PHE A 589 -8.18 12.54 -68.75
C PHE A 589 -8.62 13.53 -69.82
N LEU A 590 -9.04 13.00 -70.96
CA LEU A 590 -9.60 13.77 -72.07
C LEU A 590 -11.09 13.49 -72.15
N THR A 591 -11.90 14.48 -72.50
CA THR A 591 -13.33 14.29 -72.75
C THR A 591 -13.68 14.71 -74.15
N THR A 592 -14.52 13.92 -74.82
CA THR A 592 -14.97 14.21 -76.18
C THR A 592 -16.50 14.27 -76.20
N GLY A 593 -17.06 15.44 -76.46
CA GLY A 593 -18.50 15.64 -76.64
C GLY A 593 -19.35 15.73 -75.37
N TRP A 594 -18.73 15.83 -74.18
CA TRP A 594 -19.43 16.02 -72.91
C TRP A 594 -18.50 16.62 -71.84
N ASP A 595 -19.05 17.48 -70.99
CA ASP A 595 -18.35 18.08 -69.84
C ASP A 595 -18.62 17.30 -68.55
N PRO A 596 -17.57 16.81 -67.86
CA PRO A 596 -17.72 16.05 -66.63
C PRO A 596 -18.13 16.94 -65.43
N PRO A 597 -18.77 16.37 -64.40
CA PRO A 597 -19.12 17.11 -63.19
C PRO A 597 -17.86 17.57 -62.44
N GLU A 598 -17.86 18.82 -61.95
CA GLU A 598 -16.77 19.37 -61.14
C GLU A 598 -17.12 19.37 -59.63
N PRO A 599 -16.22 18.88 -58.75
CA PRO A 599 -14.93 18.28 -59.06
C PRO A 599 -15.07 16.86 -59.64
N PHE A 600 -14.33 16.56 -60.70
CA PHE A 600 -14.32 15.23 -61.30
C PHE A 600 -13.47 14.29 -60.44
N GLU A 601 -14.13 13.32 -59.79
CA GLU A 601 -13.46 12.26 -59.04
C GLU A 601 -13.41 10.95 -59.86
N PRO A 602 -12.25 10.58 -60.44
CA PRO A 602 -12.14 9.41 -61.33
C PRO A 602 -12.65 8.11 -60.69
N CYS A 603 -12.35 7.91 -59.40
CA CYS A 603 -12.76 6.72 -58.63
C CYS A 603 -14.26 6.59 -58.36
N LYS A 604 -15.03 7.68 -58.55
CA LYS A 604 -16.49 7.66 -58.41
C LYS A 604 -17.20 7.71 -59.77
N HIS A 605 -16.59 8.38 -60.76
CA HIS A 605 -17.31 8.79 -61.98
C HIS A 605 -16.96 7.98 -63.24
N LEU A 606 -15.90 7.16 -63.23
CA LEU A 606 -15.49 6.41 -64.44
C LEU A 606 -16.34 5.16 -64.73
N ARG A 607 -16.91 4.52 -63.70
CA ARG A 607 -17.63 3.25 -63.87
C ARG A 607 -18.85 3.45 -64.77
N GLY A 608 -18.93 2.64 -65.82
CA GLY A 608 -20.05 2.62 -66.76
C GLY A 608 -19.88 3.51 -68.01
N LEU A 609 -18.82 4.31 -68.10
CA LEU A 609 -18.54 5.15 -69.28
C LEU A 609 -17.89 4.35 -70.41
N GLN A 610 -18.10 4.79 -71.65
CA GLN A 610 -17.29 4.36 -72.78
C GLN A 610 -15.96 5.12 -72.74
N ALA A 611 -14.87 4.40 -72.90
CA ALA A 611 -13.55 4.99 -72.80
C ALA A 611 -12.60 4.41 -73.84
N LYS A 612 -11.80 5.30 -74.43
CA LYS A 612 -10.63 4.94 -75.21
C LYS A 612 -9.41 5.06 -74.31
N ILE A 613 -8.77 3.93 -74.01
CA ILE A 613 -7.73 3.82 -72.99
C ILE A 613 -6.43 3.46 -73.66
N THR A 614 -5.42 4.32 -73.47
CA THR A 614 -4.05 4.09 -73.94
C THR A 614 -3.21 3.62 -72.76
N TYR A 615 -2.53 2.49 -72.92
CA TYR A 615 -1.73 1.87 -71.88
C TYR A 615 -0.44 1.28 -72.45
N THR A 616 0.57 1.11 -71.62
CA THR A 616 1.80 0.39 -71.99
C THR A 616 1.64 -1.09 -71.69
N VAL A 617 1.99 -1.94 -72.66
CA VAL A 617 1.90 -3.40 -72.52
C VAL A 617 3.01 -3.90 -71.59
N GLY A 618 2.64 -4.43 -70.42
CA GLY A 618 3.55 -5.10 -69.48
C GLY A 618 3.59 -6.62 -69.68
N GLU A 619 4.64 -7.29 -69.19
CA GLU A 619 4.89 -8.73 -69.40
C GLU A 619 3.81 -9.66 -68.80
N THR A 620 2.98 -9.17 -67.87
CA THR A 620 1.96 -9.96 -67.16
C THR A 620 0.57 -9.31 -67.23
N HIS A 621 -0.02 -9.24 -68.43
CA HIS A 621 -1.44 -8.94 -68.74
C HIS A 621 -2.14 -7.71 -68.13
N ALA A 622 -1.50 -6.95 -67.24
CA ALA A 622 -1.99 -5.71 -66.67
C ALA A 622 -1.11 -4.55 -67.15
N GLY A 623 -1.62 -3.76 -68.09
CA GLY A 623 -0.91 -2.59 -68.61
C GLY A 623 -1.01 -1.37 -67.70
N GLU A 624 0.02 -0.52 -67.68
CA GLU A 624 -0.01 0.79 -66.98
C GLU A 624 -0.71 1.82 -67.87
N ILE A 625 -1.69 2.52 -67.30
CA ILE A 625 -2.51 3.50 -68.00
C ILE A 625 -1.67 4.76 -68.27
N VAL A 626 -1.69 5.21 -69.52
CA VAL A 626 -1.07 6.46 -69.96
C VAL A 626 -2.12 7.57 -70.02
N SER A 627 -3.25 7.31 -70.67
CA SER A 627 -4.34 8.27 -70.80
C SER A 627 -5.70 7.60 -71.00
N ILE A 628 -6.75 8.31 -70.59
CA ILE A 628 -8.14 7.88 -70.72
C ILE A 628 -8.94 9.00 -71.42
N GLU A 629 -9.46 8.70 -72.60
CA GLU A 629 -10.41 9.56 -73.29
C GLU A 629 -11.84 9.06 -73.03
N LEU A 630 -12.63 9.85 -72.31
CA LEU A 630 -14.00 9.54 -71.94
C LEU A 630 -14.98 9.99 -73.01
N ARG A 631 -15.89 9.08 -73.35
CA ARG A 631 -16.98 9.30 -74.30
C ARG A 631 -18.28 8.94 -73.61
N LYS A 632 -19.29 9.79 -73.79
CA LYS A 632 -20.61 9.60 -73.21
C LYS A 632 -21.63 9.28 -74.28
#